data_AF-A0A9N9ELQ9-F1
#
_entry.id   AF-A0A9N9ELQ9-F1
#
_cell.length_a   1.000
_cell.length_b   1.000
_cell.length_c   1.000
_cell.angle_alpha   90.00
_cell.angle_beta   90.00
_cell.angle_gamma   90.00
#
_symmetry.space_group_name_H-M   'P 1'
#
loop_
_entity.id
_entity.type
_entity.pdbx_description
1 polymer ?
#
loop_
_entity_poly.entity_id
_entity_poly.type
_entity_poly.pdbx_seq_one_letter_code
_entity_poly.pdbx_strand_id
1 'polypeptide(L)'
;MKIQDLLRIKQIKLELIKVKNHDNNRWNNRADVLVKKGARQSTMVDIIPETNDWLTCNLSWKNYVVKMRIRSFIKRIQNTQLGAEWKASGTYKSLKREEDSKELFHWQLFWSHLKELSGVKCNSIARGKRLAFWLKVLCDELPLLQELDRRRPEIYKDIS
;
A
#
# COMPACT_ATOMS: atom_id res chain seq x y z
N MET A 1 -7.46 18.26 1.58
CA MET A 1 -7.56 19.50 2.38
C MET A 1 -8.55 20.42 1.67
N LYS A 2 -9.62 20.83 2.34
CA LYS A 2 -10.62 21.75 1.78
C LYS A 2 -10.14 23.20 1.99
N ILE A 3 -10.62 24.13 1.14
CA ILE A 3 -10.30 25.57 1.29
C ILE A 3 -10.70 26.09 2.67
N GLN A 4 -11.81 25.59 3.23
CA GLN A 4 -12.27 25.91 4.58
C GLN A 4 -11.24 25.55 5.66
N ASP A 5 -10.55 24.41 5.50
CA ASP A 5 -9.51 23.98 6.45
C ASP A 5 -8.32 24.96 6.43
N LEU A 6 -7.93 25.42 5.24
CA LEU A 6 -6.85 26.40 5.08
C LEU A 6 -7.18 27.74 5.73
N LEU A 7 -8.40 28.25 5.53
CA LEU A 7 -8.85 29.50 6.14
C LEU A 7 -8.78 29.43 7.67
N ARG A 8 -9.20 28.29 8.25
CA ARG A 8 -9.15 28.06 9.69
C ARG A 8 -7.72 27.96 10.21
N ILE A 9 -6.87 27.17 9.55
CA ILE A 9 -5.47 26.94 9.97
C ILE A 9 -4.66 28.23 9.89
N LYS A 10 -4.85 29.02 8.82
CA LYS A 10 -4.09 30.25 8.57
C LYS A 10 -4.75 31.51 9.16
N GLN A 11 -5.90 31.35 9.83
CA GLN A 11 -6.68 32.46 10.41
C GLN A 11 -6.97 33.58 9.40
N ILE A 12 -7.28 33.21 8.15
CA ILE A 12 -7.56 34.17 7.07
C ILE A 12 -9.05 34.50 7.08
N LYS A 13 -9.38 35.79 7.22
CA LYS A 13 -10.73 36.29 6.94
C LYS A 13 -10.88 36.50 5.43
N LEU A 14 -11.69 35.66 4.80
CA LEU A 14 -11.90 35.70 3.35
C LEU A 14 -13.20 36.43 3.00
N GLU A 15 -13.09 37.41 2.11
CA GLU A 15 -14.23 38.06 1.45
C GLU A 15 -14.18 37.75 -0.05
N LEU A 16 -15.32 37.31 -0.61
CA LEU A 16 -15.42 36.93 -2.01
C LEU A 16 -16.23 37.97 -2.77
N ILE A 17 -15.58 38.68 -3.69
CA ILE A 17 -16.21 39.69 -4.54
C ILE A 17 -16.32 39.13 -5.95
N LYS A 18 -17.54 39.03 -6.46
CA LYS A 18 -17.79 38.61 -7.83
C LYS A 18 -17.65 39.80 -8.77
N VAL A 19 -16.73 39.69 -9.73
CA VAL A 19 -16.49 40.73 -10.77
C VAL A 19 -17.10 40.27 -12.09
N LYS A 20 -17.69 41.20 -12.87
CA LYS A 20 -18.23 40.90 -14.20
C LYS A 20 -17.10 40.76 -15.22
N ASN A 21 -17.30 39.90 -16.21
CA ASN A 21 -16.37 39.78 -17.33
C ASN A 21 -16.35 41.09 -18.13
N HIS A 22 -15.18 41.51 -18.60
CA HIS A 22 -14.93 42.75 -19.36
C HIS A 22 -15.11 44.09 -18.63
N ASP A 23 -15.15 44.12 -17.29
CA ASP A 23 -15.23 45.35 -16.50
C ASP A 23 -13.90 46.14 -16.40
N ASN A 24 -12.98 45.88 -17.34
CA ASN A 24 -11.62 46.41 -17.43
C ASN A 24 -10.81 46.38 -16.10
N ASN A 25 -11.15 45.47 -15.18
CA ASN A 25 -10.44 45.33 -13.92
C ASN A 25 -9.03 44.77 -14.18
N ARG A 26 -8.02 45.59 -13.91
CA ARG A 26 -6.61 45.27 -14.15
C ARG A 26 -6.18 43.94 -13.54
N TRP A 27 -6.60 43.65 -12.30
CA TRP A 27 -6.17 42.45 -11.58
C TRP A 27 -6.90 41.20 -12.04
N ASN A 28 -8.19 41.32 -12.37
CA ASN A 28 -8.95 40.24 -12.98
C ASN A 28 -8.39 39.88 -14.36
N ASN A 29 -8.14 40.89 -15.21
CA ASN A 29 -7.54 40.70 -16.53
C ASN A 29 -6.15 40.06 -16.42
N ARG A 30 -5.35 40.47 -15.42
CA ARG A 30 -4.03 39.88 -15.16
C ARG A 30 -4.14 38.42 -14.75
N ALA A 31 -5.09 38.08 -13.87
CA ALA A 31 -5.35 36.71 -13.45
C ALA A 31 -5.77 35.83 -14.65
N ASP A 32 -6.68 36.31 -15.50
CA ASP A 32 -7.12 35.58 -16.71
C ASP A 32 -5.96 35.32 -17.68
N VAL A 33 -5.07 36.30 -17.87
CA VAL A 33 -3.86 36.12 -18.69
C VAL A 33 -2.95 35.05 -18.10
N LEU A 34 -2.77 35.03 -16.76
CA LEU A 34 -1.95 34.02 -16.09
C LEU A 34 -2.56 32.62 -16.20
N VAL A 35 -3.86 32.49 -16.01
CA VAL A 35 -4.58 31.21 -16.19
C VAL A 35 -4.42 30.70 -17.61
N LYS A 36 -4.59 31.56 -18.63
CA LYS A 36 -4.40 31.17 -20.04
C LYS A 36 -2.96 30.77 -20.34
N LYS A 37 -1.96 31.39 -19.71
CA LYS A 37 -0.55 30.98 -19.82
C LYS A 37 -0.30 29.63 -19.17
N GLY A 38 -0.80 29.42 -17.95
CA GLY A 38 -0.66 28.16 -17.21
C GLY A 38 -1.38 27.00 -17.90
N ALA A 39 -2.59 27.21 -18.43
CA ALA A 39 -3.34 26.20 -19.18
C ALA A 39 -2.63 25.73 -20.47
N ARG A 40 -1.74 26.56 -21.01
CA ARG A 40 -0.92 26.24 -22.20
C ARG A 40 0.45 25.69 -21.84
N GLN A 41 0.86 25.75 -20.58
CA GLN A 41 2.09 25.13 -20.10
C GLN A 41 1.81 23.66 -19.76
N SER A 42 2.52 22.75 -20.42
CA SER A 42 2.45 21.30 -20.16
C SER A 42 3.24 20.88 -18.92
N THR A 43 3.89 21.83 -18.23
CA THR A 43 4.69 21.54 -17.05
C THR A 43 3.75 21.33 -15.87
N MET A 44 3.62 20.07 -15.46
CA MET A 44 3.00 19.72 -14.19
C MET A 44 3.74 20.47 -13.07
N VAL A 45 3.00 21.15 -12.20
CA VAL A 45 3.59 21.75 -10.99
C VAL A 45 4.04 20.58 -10.13
N ASP A 46 5.34 20.28 -10.16
CA ASP A 46 5.92 19.30 -9.25
C ASP A 46 5.74 19.85 -7.83
N ILE A 47 4.89 19.19 -7.04
CA ILE A 47 4.89 19.38 -5.59
C ILE A 47 6.18 18.72 -5.12
N ILE A 48 7.26 19.48 -5.09
CA ILE A 48 8.58 19.08 -4.59
C ILE A 48 8.45 18.91 -3.08
N PRO A 49 8.31 17.68 -2.55
CA PRO A 49 8.07 17.45 -1.13
C PRO A 49 9.22 17.98 -0.27
N GLU A 50 10.43 18.06 -0.85
CA GLU A 50 11.64 18.55 -0.20
C GLU A 50 11.61 20.06 0.13
N THR A 51 10.68 20.83 -0.46
CA THR A 51 10.54 22.28 -0.18
C THR A 51 9.47 22.60 0.87
N ASN A 52 8.74 21.60 1.37
CA ASN A 52 7.73 21.76 2.43
C ASN A 52 8.33 21.56 3.84
N ASP A 53 9.43 22.27 4.14
CA ASP A 53 10.11 22.19 5.44
C ASP A 53 9.27 22.74 6.62
N TRP A 54 8.21 23.50 6.34
CA TRP A 54 7.37 24.13 7.36
C TRP A 54 6.42 23.15 8.09
N LEU A 55 6.33 21.89 7.65
CA LEU A 55 5.45 20.89 8.25
C LEU A 55 6.22 19.63 8.69
N THR A 56 7.07 19.78 9.70
CA THR A 56 7.63 18.62 10.42
C THR A 56 6.55 18.00 11.31
N CYS A 57 5.77 17.06 10.78
CA CYS A 57 4.81 16.31 11.58
C CYS A 57 5.52 15.17 12.33
N ASN A 58 5.80 15.39 13.61
CA ASN A 58 6.32 14.33 14.48
C ASN A 58 5.19 13.35 14.82
N LEU A 59 5.30 12.11 14.35
CA LEU A 59 4.39 11.05 14.74
C LEU A 59 4.69 10.65 16.19
N SER A 60 3.65 10.61 17.02
CA SER A 60 3.74 10.06 18.38
C SER A 60 2.85 8.83 18.50
N TRP A 61 3.32 7.82 19.23
CA TRP A 61 2.57 6.63 19.57
C TRP A 61 2.41 6.53 21.07
N LYS A 62 1.17 6.62 21.56
CA LYS A 62 0.88 6.86 22.98
C LYS A 62 1.68 8.10 23.45
N ASN A 63 2.53 7.95 24.46
CA ASN A 63 3.33 9.01 25.04
C ASN A 63 4.78 9.07 24.47
N TYR A 64 5.07 8.35 23.38
CA TYR A 64 6.41 8.26 22.83
C TYR A 64 6.48 8.86 21.42
N VAL A 65 7.44 9.75 21.20
CA VAL A 65 7.73 10.28 19.86
C VAL A 65 8.41 9.19 19.03
N VAL A 66 7.87 8.93 17.85
CA VAL A 66 8.40 7.94 16.91
C VAL A 66 9.61 8.53 16.20
N LYS A 67 10.81 8.13 16.64
CA LYS A 67 12.09 8.59 16.07
C LYS A 67 12.44 8.01 14.71
N MET A 68 11.70 7.00 14.25
CA MET A 68 11.94 6.35 12.95
C MET A 68 11.05 6.94 11.86
N ARG A 69 11.41 6.71 10.58
CA ARG A 69 10.58 7.13 9.44
C ARG A 69 9.15 6.59 9.60
N ILE A 70 8.15 7.47 9.45
CA ILE A 70 6.72 7.16 9.64
C ILE A 70 6.31 5.90 8.88
N ARG A 71 6.71 5.78 7.61
CA ARG A 71 6.41 4.60 6.78
C ARG A 71 6.96 3.30 7.37
N SER A 72 8.19 3.32 7.89
CA SER A 72 8.82 2.17 8.54
C SER A 72 8.10 1.78 9.82
N PHE A 73 7.66 2.78 10.60
CA PHE A 73 6.89 2.56 11.81
C PHE A 73 5.54 1.90 11.53
N ILE A 74 4.76 2.45 10.59
CA ILE A 74 3.47 1.89 10.17
C ILE A 74 3.64 0.45 9.66
N LYS A 75 4.63 0.23 8.77
CA LYS A 75 4.93 -1.11 8.26
C LYS A 75 5.23 -2.11 9.37
N ARG A 76 5.98 -1.68 10.39
CA ARG A 76 6.30 -2.53 11.55
C ARG A 76 5.05 -2.89 12.35
N ILE A 77 4.17 -1.92 12.63
CA ILE A 77 2.89 -2.18 13.31
C ILE A 77 2.06 -3.20 12.53
N GLN A 78 1.86 -2.97 11.23
CA GLN A 78 1.06 -3.85 10.38
C GLN A 78 1.64 -5.27 10.34
N ASN A 79 2.95 -5.40 10.13
CA ASN A 79 3.59 -6.71 10.13
C ASN A 79 3.48 -7.43 11.48
N THR A 80 3.61 -6.70 12.59
CA THR A 80 3.44 -7.27 13.94
C THR A 80 2.01 -7.74 14.16
N GLN A 81 1.02 -6.96 13.76
CA GLN A 81 -0.39 -7.33 13.88
C GLN A 81 -0.73 -8.56 13.02
N LEU A 82 -0.38 -8.53 11.73
CA LEU A 82 -0.60 -9.67 10.82
C LEU A 82 0.10 -10.94 11.31
N GLY A 83 1.34 -10.81 11.82
CA GLY A 83 2.06 -11.94 12.38
C GLY A 83 1.41 -12.51 13.65
N ALA A 84 0.81 -11.67 14.49
CA ALA A 84 0.08 -12.12 15.68
C ALA A 84 -1.24 -12.81 15.30
N GLU A 85 -1.99 -12.25 14.36
CA GLU A 85 -3.22 -12.84 13.81
C GLU A 85 -2.95 -14.20 13.17
N TRP A 86 -1.91 -14.30 12.33
CA TRP A 86 -1.53 -15.57 11.71
C TRP A 86 -1.11 -16.62 12.75
N LYS A 87 -0.34 -16.24 13.78
CA LYS A 87 -0.01 -17.17 14.89
C LYS A 87 -1.24 -17.63 15.67
N ALA A 88 -2.29 -16.81 15.73
CA ALA A 88 -3.54 -17.19 16.40
C ALA A 88 -4.44 -18.09 15.54
N SER A 89 -4.19 -18.16 14.22
CA SER A 89 -4.96 -18.96 13.26
C SER A 89 -4.92 -20.46 13.56
N GLY A 90 -5.95 -21.17 13.09
CA GLY A 90 -6.01 -22.63 13.16
C GLY A 90 -4.86 -23.29 12.41
N THR A 91 -4.52 -22.79 11.23
CA THR A 91 -3.45 -23.31 10.39
C THR A 91 -2.11 -23.33 11.12
N TYR A 92 -1.71 -22.21 11.74
CA TYR A 92 -0.43 -22.17 12.47
C TYR A 92 -0.41 -23.13 13.66
N LYS A 93 -1.53 -23.30 14.36
CA LYS A 93 -1.63 -24.24 15.48
C LYS A 93 -1.48 -25.69 15.02
N SER A 94 -2.06 -26.06 13.88
CA SER A 94 -1.87 -27.37 13.25
C SER A 94 -0.41 -27.57 12.84
N LEU A 95 0.17 -26.59 12.15
CA LEU A 95 1.57 -26.62 11.71
C LEU A 95 2.55 -26.80 12.87
N LYS A 96 2.32 -26.06 13.96
CA LYS A 96 3.15 -26.13 15.16
C LYS A 96 3.09 -27.52 15.82
N ARG A 97 1.91 -28.15 15.85
CA ARG A 97 1.75 -29.52 16.36
C ARG A 97 2.55 -30.52 15.55
N GLU A 98 2.58 -30.36 14.22
CA GLU A 98 3.37 -31.21 13.32
C GLU A 98 4.88 -30.96 13.47
N GLU A 99 5.31 -29.70 13.64
CA GLU A 99 6.70 -29.37 13.93
C GLU A 99 7.19 -30.02 15.23
N ASP A 100 6.36 -29.99 16.29
CA ASP A 100 6.67 -30.62 17.57
C ASP A 100 6.78 -32.16 17.48
N SER A 101 6.10 -32.79 16.51
CA SER A 101 6.21 -34.24 16.25
C SER A 101 7.50 -34.69 15.53
N LYS A 102 8.35 -33.75 15.08
CA LYS A 102 9.70 -33.94 14.50
C LYS A 102 9.88 -34.91 13.31
N GLU A 103 8.88 -35.71 12.94
CA GLU A 103 9.08 -36.83 12.01
C GLU A 103 8.67 -36.56 10.55
N LEU A 104 8.02 -35.44 10.23
CA LEU A 104 7.35 -35.29 8.93
C LEU A 104 7.90 -34.20 8.00
N PHE A 105 8.53 -33.13 8.50
CA PHE A 105 8.87 -31.96 7.67
C PHE A 105 10.28 -31.41 7.88
N HIS A 106 11.06 -31.33 6.79
CA HIS A 106 12.37 -30.67 6.76
C HIS A 106 12.24 -29.14 6.58
N TRP A 107 11.83 -28.45 7.65
CA TRP A 107 11.59 -27.00 7.64
C TRP A 107 12.75 -26.16 7.11
N GLN A 108 14.00 -26.52 7.42
CA GLN A 108 15.17 -25.78 6.92
C GLN A 108 15.24 -25.76 5.39
N LEU A 109 14.99 -26.90 4.74
CA LEU A 109 14.99 -27.00 3.28
C LEU A 109 13.81 -26.22 2.69
N PHE A 110 12.63 -26.36 3.28
CA PHE A 110 11.43 -25.62 2.86
C PHE A 110 11.66 -24.11 2.87
N TRP A 111 12.18 -23.56 3.99
CA TRP A 111 12.44 -22.13 4.11
C TRP A 111 13.56 -21.65 3.18
N SER A 112 14.59 -22.47 2.96
CA SER A 112 15.63 -22.18 1.97
C SER A 112 15.04 -22.04 0.57
N HIS A 113 14.19 -23.00 0.16
CA HIS A 113 13.52 -22.96 -1.13
C HIS A 113 12.59 -21.75 -1.28
N LEU A 114 11.79 -21.46 -0.26
CA LEU A 114 10.89 -20.30 -0.28
C LEU A 114 11.67 -18.98 -0.40
N LYS A 115 12.82 -18.88 0.28
CA LYS A 115 13.73 -17.73 0.20
C LYS A 115 14.26 -17.54 -1.21
N GLU A 116 14.59 -18.63 -1.93
CA GLU A 116 15.02 -18.56 -3.33
C GLU A 116 13.94 -18.03 -4.27
N LEU A 117 12.67 -18.29 -3.98
CA LEU A 117 11.54 -17.81 -4.77
C LEU A 117 11.10 -16.38 -4.43
N SER A 118 11.64 -15.78 -3.36
CA SER A 118 11.17 -14.51 -2.81
C SER A 118 12.15 -13.33 -2.98
N GLY A 119 11.69 -12.13 -2.67
CA GLY A 119 12.51 -10.91 -2.68
C GLY A 119 13.06 -10.58 -4.06
N VAL A 120 14.32 -10.13 -4.13
CA VAL A 120 15.00 -9.78 -5.39
C VAL A 120 15.13 -10.95 -6.37
N LYS A 121 15.02 -12.19 -5.88
CA LYS A 121 15.06 -13.40 -6.71
C LYS A 121 13.70 -13.72 -7.35
N CYS A 122 12.61 -13.07 -6.92
CA CYS A 122 11.29 -13.16 -7.55
C CYS A 122 11.20 -12.22 -8.76
N ASN A 123 11.99 -12.51 -9.79
CA ASN A 123 12.13 -11.64 -10.97
C ASN A 123 11.19 -11.97 -12.13
N SER A 124 10.30 -12.95 -11.98
CA SER A 124 9.34 -13.33 -13.01
C SER A 124 7.98 -13.70 -12.44
N ILE A 125 6.94 -13.52 -13.25
CA ILE A 125 5.56 -13.90 -12.92
C ILE A 125 5.48 -15.40 -12.58
N ALA A 126 6.22 -16.24 -13.31
CA ALA A 126 6.25 -17.67 -13.04
C ALA A 126 6.79 -17.99 -11.64
N ARG A 127 7.87 -17.33 -11.20
CA ARG A 127 8.41 -17.48 -9.83
C ARG A 127 7.44 -16.95 -8.79
N GLY A 128 6.79 -15.81 -9.05
CA GLY A 128 5.76 -15.26 -8.17
C GLY A 128 4.57 -16.21 -7.99
N LYS A 129 4.09 -16.84 -9.08
CA LYS A 129 3.03 -17.86 -9.01
C LYS A 129 3.46 -19.07 -8.19
N ARG A 130 4.71 -19.54 -8.33
CA ARG A 130 5.26 -20.64 -7.52
C ARG A 130 5.36 -20.28 -6.04
N LEU A 131 5.83 -19.08 -5.71
CA LEU A 131 5.87 -18.59 -4.34
C LEU A 131 4.46 -18.54 -3.73
N ALA A 132 3.49 -17.97 -4.45
CA ALA A 132 2.10 -17.91 -4.01
C ALA A 132 1.49 -19.31 -3.81
N PHE A 133 1.82 -20.27 -4.68
CA PHE A 133 1.39 -21.66 -4.52
C PHE A 133 1.92 -22.26 -3.21
N TRP A 134 3.22 -22.16 -2.93
CA TRP A 134 3.80 -22.70 -1.70
C TRP A 134 3.29 -22.01 -0.44
N LEU A 135 3.03 -20.70 -0.48
CA LEU A 135 2.38 -20.00 0.63
C LEU A 135 0.95 -20.51 0.88
N LYS A 136 0.20 -20.83 -0.18
CA LYS A 136 -1.13 -21.43 -0.04
C LYS A 136 -1.08 -22.85 0.52
N VAL A 137 -0.10 -23.66 0.11
CA VAL A 137 0.15 -24.97 0.73
C VAL A 137 0.40 -24.81 2.23
N LEU A 138 1.29 -23.89 2.60
CA LEU A 138 1.61 -23.61 4.01
C LEU A 138 0.40 -23.14 4.82
N CYS A 139 -0.50 -22.37 4.19
CA CYS A 139 -1.68 -21.83 4.82
C CYS A 139 -2.91 -22.75 4.79
N ASP A 140 -2.82 -23.91 4.12
CA ASP A 140 -3.97 -24.77 3.78
C ASP A 140 -5.07 -24.03 2.98
N GLU A 141 -4.64 -23.15 2.07
CA GLU A 141 -5.50 -22.29 1.23
C GLU A 141 -5.41 -22.65 -0.25
N LEU A 142 -5.14 -23.93 -0.56
CA LEU A 142 -5.20 -24.39 -1.94
C LEU A 142 -6.63 -24.28 -2.48
N PRO A 143 -6.83 -23.84 -3.73
CA PRO A 143 -8.15 -23.79 -4.32
C PRO A 143 -8.76 -25.20 -4.39
N LEU A 144 -10.05 -25.28 -4.06
CA LEU A 144 -10.83 -26.51 -4.23
C LEU A 144 -10.86 -26.95 -5.69
N LEU A 145 -11.10 -28.25 -5.93
CA LEU A 145 -11.18 -28.82 -7.27
C LEU A 145 -12.18 -28.07 -8.17
N GLN A 146 -13.33 -27.67 -7.63
CA GLN A 146 -14.34 -26.88 -8.34
C GLN A 146 -13.78 -25.55 -8.88
N GLU A 147 -12.93 -24.88 -8.10
CA GLU A 147 -12.33 -23.60 -8.50
C GLU A 147 -11.17 -23.83 -9.49
N LEU A 148 -10.50 -24.98 -9.43
CA LEU A 148 -9.51 -25.39 -10.42
C LEU A 148 -10.16 -25.72 -11.76
N ASP A 149 -11.24 -26.50 -11.75
CA ASP A 149 -12.04 -26.85 -12.91
C ASP A 149 -12.64 -25.60 -13.58
N ARG A 150 -13.23 -24.68 -12.81
CA ARG A 150 -13.71 -23.39 -13.33
C ARG A 150 -12.64 -22.58 -14.07
N ARG A 151 -11.37 -22.65 -13.64
CA ARG A 151 -10.26 -21.88 -14.23
C ARG A 151 -9.62 -22.55 -15.43
N ARG A 152 -9.56 -23.88 -15.42
CA ARG A 152 -8.87 -24.70 -16.43
C ARG A 152 -9.70 -25.95 -16.73
N PRO A 153 -10.92 -25.80 -17.25
CA PRO A 153 -11.83 -26.91 -17.43
C PRO A 153 -11.22 -27.96 -18.36
N GLU A 154 -10.38 -27.57 -19.31
CA GLU A 154 -9.66 -28.49 -20.21
C GLU A 154 -8.73 -29.49 -19.54
N ILE A 155 -8.29 -29.23 -18.30
CA ILE A 155 -7.39 -30.10 -17.54
C ILE A 155 -8.18 -31.02 -16.60
N TYR A 156 -9.36 -30.60 -16.15
CA TYR A 156 -10.12 -31.27 -15.08
C TYR A 156 -11.42 -31.94 -15.57
N LYS A 157 -11.63 -32.03 -16.90
CA LYS A 157 -12.84 -32.62 -17.52
C LYS A 157 -13.21 -34.02 -17.05
N ASP A 158 -12.22 -34.82 -16.68
CA ASP A 158 -12.41 -36.24 -16.34
C ASP A 158 -12.67 -36.48 -14.84
N ILE A 159 -12.77 -35.41 -14.05
CA ILE A 159 -12.86 -35.47 -12.57
C ILE A 159 -14.20 -34.86 -12.07
N SER A 160 -15.10 -34.47 -12.97
CA SER A 160 -16.45 -33.95 -12.65
C SER A 160 -17.52 -35.03 -12.70
#